data_AF-A0A4R6S3H3-F1
#
_entry.id   AF-A0A4R6S3H3-F1
#
_cell.length_a   1.000
_cell.length_b   1.000
_cell.length_c   1.000
_cell.angle_alpha   90.00
_cell.angle_beta   90.00
_cell.angle_gamma   90.00
#
_symmetry.space_group_name_H-M   'P 1'
#
loop_
_entity.id
_entity.type
_entity.pdbx_description
1 polymer ?
#
loop_
_entity_poly.entity_id
_entity_poly.type
_entity_poly.pdbx_seq_one_letter_code
_entity_poly.pdbx_strand_id
1 'polypeptide(L)'
;MWRCRALIAKHPCHGKSVKAPKAAQKRIVPWPEEQVWAVQKALPERFRVLVDLAAGLGLRQGECLGLAVEDVDFPHNVVHVRRQVKTVRHKHVFALPKYDKTRDVPLSEPVKLALAEHIHRFPPKAITLPWDVPDGQPRTVELLVTSVRRLEVAANELQPELLEEGSQGV
;
A
#
# COMPACT_ATOMS: atom_id res chain seq x y z
N MET A 1 13.55 -9.87 35.29
CA MET A 1 12.36 -9.46 36.06
C MET A 1 12.43 -7.95 36.26
N TRP A 2 11.90 -7.15 35.33
CA TRP A 2 11.97 -5.69 35.40
C TRP A 2 10.81 -5.14 36.24
N ARG A 3 11.11 -4.63 37.44
CA ARG A 3 10.15 -3.85 38.25
C ARG A 3 10.37 -2.37 37.95
N CYS A 4 9.51 -1.78 37.11
CA CYS A 4 9.38 -0.34 37.06
C CYS A 4 8.73 0.13 38.37
N ARG A 5 9.52 0.79 39.22
CA ARG A 5 9.04 1.52 40.40
C ARG A 5 8.20 2.69 39.87
N ALA A 6 6.87 2.56 39.92
CA ALA A 6 5.96 3.46 39.21
C ALA A 6 5.93 4.87 39.82
N LEU A 7 6.48 5.86 39.11
CA LEU A 7 6.34 7.29 39.41
C LEU A 7 4.91 7.82 39.21
N ILE A 8 4.03 7.01 38.61
CA ILE A 8 2.64 7.34 38.34
C ILE A 8 1.76 6.24 38.95
N ALA A 9 1.08 6.56 40.05
CA ALA A 9 0.31 5.60 40.84
C ALA A 9 -1.00 5.14 40.15
N LYS A 10 -1.57 5.94 39.24
CA LYS A 10 -2.79 5.65 38.48
C LYS A 10 -2.71 6.28 37.10
N HIS A 11 -3.34 5.64 36.11
CA HIS A 11 -3.41 6.15 34.74
C HIS A 11 -4.01 7.58 34.72
N PRO A 12 -3.22 8.63 34.39
CA PRO A 12 -3.63 10.03 34.55
C PRO A 12 -4.77 10.42 33.60
N CYS A 13 -4.94 9.68 32.49
CA CYS A 13 -6.00 9.92 31.52
C CYS A 13 -7.27 9.08 31.78
N HIS A 14 -7.39 8.45 32.95
CA HIS A 14 -8.59 7.66 33.35
C HIS A 14 -9.46 8.39 34.41
N GLY A 15 -9.25 9.70 34.59
CA GLY A 15 -10.04 10.51 35.51
C GLY A 15 -11.42 10.84 34.96
N LYS A 16 -12.46 10.84 35.82
CA LYS A 16 -13.83 11.25 35.45
C LYS A 16 -13.94 12.69 34.92
N SER A 17 -12.94 13.53 35.23
CA SER A 17 -12.81 14.91 34.76
C SER A 17 -12.28 15.03 33.33
N VAL A 18 -11.68 13.97 32.78
CA VAL A 18 -11.10 13.95 31.43
C VAL A 18 -12.04 13.17 30.51
N LYS A 19 -12.85 13.89 29.72
CA LYS A 19 -13.58 13.29 28.60
C LYS A 19 -12.70 13.36 27.35
N ALA A 20 -12.41 12.21 26.76
CA ALA A 20 -11.81 12.18 25.43
C ALA A 20 -12.69 12.99 24.46
N PRO A 21 -12.11 13.90 23.65
CA PRO A 21 -12.88 14.59 22.62
C PRO A 21 -13.49 13.53 21.70
N LYS A 22 -14.80 13.62 21.45
CA LYS A 22 -15.42 12.77 20.42
C LYS A 22 -14.78 13.15 19.09
N ALA A 23 -14.01 12.26 18.51
CA ALA A 23 -13.52 12.44 17.15
C ALA A 23 -14.74 12.68 16.25
N ALA A 24 -14.83 13.87 15.66
CA ALA A 24 -15.88 14.17 14.71
C ALA A 24 -15.68 13.25 13.50
N GLN A 25 -16.56 12.27 13.32
CA GLN A 25 -16.55 11.43 12.13
C GLN A 25 -17.01 12.29 10.97
N LYS A 26 -16.06 12.81 10.18
CA LYS A 26 -16.38 13.45 8.91
C LYS A 26 -16.98 12.39 7.98
N ARG A 27 -18.14 12.69 7.39
CA ARG A 27 -18.73 11.84 6.35
C ARG A 27 -17.77 11.80 5.17
N ILE A 28 -17.33 10.60 4.81
CA ILE A 28 -16.49 10.40 3.62
C ILE A 28 -17.38 10.61 2.40
N VAL A 29 -17.03 11.60 1.57
CA VAL A 29 -17.66 11.84 0.27
C VAL A 29 -16.75 11.21 -0.78
N PRO A 30 -17.22 10.19 -1.53
CA PRO A 30 -16.46 9.62 -2.63
C PRO A 30 -16.11 10.67 -3.68
N TRP A 31 -14.96 10.51 -4.32
CA TRP A 31 -14.57 11.39 -5.42
C TRP A 31 -15.48 11.17 -6.63
N PRO A 32 -15.79 12.24 -7.39
CA PRO A 32 -16.39 12.08 -8.70
C PRO A 32 -15.40 11.38 -9.64
N GLU A 33 -15.94 10.68 -10.64
CA GLU A 33 -15.16 9.93 -11.61
C GLU A 33 -14.08 10.78 -12.30
N GLU A 34 -14.43 12.00 -12.70
CA GLU A 34 -13.50 12.95 -13.34
C GLU A 34 -12.24 13.21 -12.49
N GLN A 35 -12.41 13.32 -11.16
CA GLN A 35 -11.30 13.54 -10.25
C GLN A 35 -10.39 12.31 -10.15
N VAL A 36 -10.95 11.10 -10.18
CA VAL A 36 -10.17 9.85 -10.18
C VAL A 36 -9.29 9.78 -11.43
N TRP A 37 -9.86 10.04 -12.61
CA TRP A 37 -9.13 10.02 -13.87
C TRP A 37 -8.10 11.15 -13.97
N ALA A 38 -8.41 12.34 -13.43
CA ALA A 38 -7.45 13.45 -13.38
C ALA A 38 -6.22 13.08 -12.55
N VAL A 39 -6.41 12.48 -11.37
CA VAL A 39 -5.32 12.00 -10.51
C VAL A 39 -4.52 10.91 -11.22
N GLN A 40 -5.18 9.93 -11.83
CA GLN A 40 -4.49 8.88 -12.58
C GLN A 40 -3.60 9.46 -13.68
N LYS A 41 -4.10 10.40 -14.48
CA LYS A 41 -3.33 11.01 -15.58
C LYS A 41 -2.15 11.84 -15.07
N ALA A 42 -2.30 12.50 -13.92
CA ALA A 42 -1.24 13.29 -13.29
C ALA A 42 -0.12 12.43 -12.68
N LEU A 43 -0.38 11.15 -12.37
CA LEU A 43 0.65 10.26 -11.85
C LEU A 43 1.65 9.84 -12.95
N PRO A 44 2.91 9.59 -12.57
CA PRO A 44 3.87 8.91 -13.44
C PRO A 44 3.28 7.60 -13.96
N GLU A 45 3.59 7.27 -15.21
CA GLU A 45 2.97 6.14 -15.94
C GLU A 45 3.00 4.83 -15.15
N ARG A 46 4.12 4.53 -14.49
CA ARG A 46 4.34 3.36 -13.62
C ARG A 46 3.35 3.24 -12.46
N PHE A 47 2.81 4.34 -11.96
CA PHE A 47 1.92 4.36 -10.80
C PHE A 47 0.44 4.49 -11.17
N ARG A 48 0.12 4.69 -12.46
CA ARG A 48 -1.27 4.86 -12.91
C ARG A 48 -2.13 3.63 -12.61
N VAL A 49 -1.55 2.44 -12.76
CA VAL A 49 -2.21 1.15 -12.46
C VAL A 49 -2.67 1.04 -11.00
N LEU A 50 -2.03 1.76 -10.07
CA LEU A 50 -2.46 1.77 -8.67
C LEU A 50 -3.86 2.38 -8.51
N VAL A 51 -4.19 3.38 -9.34
CA VAL A 51 -5.51 4.00 -9.34
C VAL A 51 -6.55 3.04 -9.92
N ASP A 52 -6.21 2.32 -11.00
CA ASP A 52 -7.10 1.30 -11.57
C ASP A 52 -7.41 0.18 -10.58
N LEU A 53 -6.39 -0.30 -9.86
CA LEU A 53 -6.54 -1.32 -8.82
C LEU A 53 -7.34 -0.80 -7.61
N ALA A 54 -7.07 0.42 -7.16
CA ALA A 54 -7.77 1.00 -6.00
C ALA A 54 -9.22 1.35 -6.31
N ALA A 55 -9.48 2.02 -7.44
CA ALA A 55 -10.82 2.45 -7.83
C ALA A 55 -11.65 1.32 -8.42
N GLY A 56 -11.03 0.44 -9.22
CA GLY A 56 -11.72 -0.64 -9.93
C GLY A 56 -11.96 -1.89 -9.08
N LEU A 57 -11.01 -2.25 -8.20
CA LEU A 57 -11.09 -3.48 -7.37
C LEU A 57 -11.26 -3.18 -5.88
N GLY A 58 -11.18 -1.92 -5.45
CA GLY A 58 -11.31 -1.54 -4.04
C GLY A 58 -10.16 -2.08 -3.17
N LEU A 59 -8.97 -2.22 -3.75
CA LEU A 59 -7.78 -2.65 -3.03
C LEU A 59 -7.23 -1.52 -2.15
N ARG A 60 -6.74 -1.87 -0.96
CA ARG A 60 -6.02 -0.90 -0.12
C ARG A 60 -4.65 -0.61 -0.71
N GLN A 61 -4.09 0.58 -0.44
CA GLN A 61 -2.76 0.96 -0.92
C GLN A 61 -1.71 -0.13 -0.67
N GLY A 62 -1.65 -0.68 0.56
CA GLY A 62 -0.71 -1.77 0.88
C GLY A 62 -0.98 -3.06 0.10
N GLU A 63 -2.23 -3.37 -0.21
CA GLU A 63 -2.64 -4.53 -1.02
C GLU A 63 -2.23 -4.31 -2.50
N CYS A 64 -2.43 -3.12 -3.05
CA CYS A 64 -1.97 -2.78 -4.41
C CYS A 64 -0.45 -2.92 -4.56
N LEU A 65 0.30 -2.45 -3.54
CA LEU A 65 1.76 -2.52 -3.52
C LEU A 65 2.31 -3.91 -3.23
N GLY A 66 1.51 -4.76 -2.58
CA GLY A 66 1.84 -6.15 -2.31
C GLY A 66 1.45 -7.10 -3.43
N LEU A 67 0.73 -6.63 -4.45
CA LEU A 67 0.19 -7.51 -5.49
C LEU A 67 1.32 -8.04 -6.37
N ALA A 68 1.41 -9.36 -6.45
CA ALA A 68 2.38 -10.06 -7.27
C ALA A 68 1.75 -10.66 -8.53
N VAL A 69 2.56 -11.02 -9.50
CA VAL A 69 2.08 -11.61 -10.77
C VAL A 69 1.31 -12.90 -10.53
N GLU A 70 1.80 -13.74 -9.61
CA GLU A 70 1.19 -15.03 -9.28
C GLU A 70 -0.13 -14.91 -8.51
N ASP A 71 -0.50 -13.70 -8.10
CA ASP A 71 -1.77 -13.42 -7.45
C ASP A 71 -2.87 -13.06 -8.46
N VAL A 72 -2.54 -12.91 -9.74
CA VAL A 72 -3.50 -12.52 -10.80
C VAL A 72 -3.80 -13.70 -11.71
N ASP A 73 -5.03 -14.19 -11.64
CA ASP A 73 -5.55 -15.24 -12.50
C ASP A 73 -6.29 -14.62 -13.70
N PHE A 74 -5.54 -14.37 -14.77
CA PHE A 74 -6.09 -13.83 -16.03
C PHE A 74 -7.13 -14.75 -16.70
N PRO A 75 -6.96 -16.08 -16.73
CA PRO A 75 -7.97 -16.99 -17.26
C PRO A 75 -9.31 -16.94 -16.51
N HIS A 76 -9.28 -16.92 -15.18
CA HIS A 76 -10.50 -16.94 -14.37
C HIS A 76 -11.03 -15.55 -14.00
N ASN A 77 -10.33 -14.48 -14.41
CA ASN A 77 -10.66 -13.09 -14.08
C ASN A 77 -10.75 -12.89 -12.56
N VAL A 78 -9.74 -13.33 -11.81
CA VAL A 78 -9.69 -13.20 -10.36
C VAL A 78 -8.35 -12.64 -9.90
N VAL A 79 -8.39 -11.74 -8.92
CA VAL A 79 -7.22 -11.28 -8.17
C VAL A 79 -7.27 -11.85 -6.76
N HIS A 80 -6.22 -12.59 -6.40
CA HIS A 80 -6.04 -13.16 -5.07
C HIS A 80 -5.30 -12.18 -4.16
N VAL A 81 -6.02 -11.54 -3.23
CA VAL A 81 -5.41 -10.62 -2.27
C VAL A 81 -4.78 -11.44 -1.15
N ARG A 82 -3.50 -11.79 -1.32
CA ARG A 82 -2.76 -12.67 -0.38
C ARG A 82 -1.85 -11.93 0.58
N ARG A 83 -1.44 -10.71 0.24
CA ARG A 83 -0.42 -9.97 0.95
C ARG A 83 -0.61 -8.47 0.83
N GLN A 84 -0.01 -7.74 1.75
CA GLN A 84 0.12 -6.28 1.71
C GLN A 84 1.55 -5.88 2.11
N VAL A 85 1.98 -4.71 1.64
CA VAL A 85 3.16 -4.03 2.15
C VAL A 85 2.74 -3.09 3.28
N LYS A 86 3.40 -3.21 4.44
CA LYS A 86 3.25 -2.27 5.56
C LYS A 86 4.62 -1.78 6.02
N THR A 87 4.65 -0.60 6.63
CA THR A 87 5.88 -0.04 7.21
C THR A 87 5.90 -0.29 8.72
N VAL A 88 6.91 -1.01 9.20
CA VAL A 88 7.12 -1.29 10.63
C VAL A 88 8.51 -0.79 11.00
N ARG A 89 8.60 0.11 12.00
CA ARG A 89 9.87 0.71 12.44
C ARG A 89 10.72 1.26 11.28
N HIS A 90 10.08 2.00 10.38
CA HIS A 90 10.70 2.59 9.17
C HIS A 90 11.24 1.58 8.14
N LYS A 91 10.90 0.30 8.25
CA LYS A 91 11.26 -0.74 7.28
C LYS A 91 10.00 -1.32 6.64
N HIS A 92 10.09 -1.65 5.35
CA HIS A 92 8.98 -2.31 4.67
C HIS A 92 8.99 -3.81 4.95
N VAL A 93 7.79 -4.34 5.21
CA VAL A 93 7.59 -5.76 5.50
C VAL A 93 6.36 -6.25 4.72
N PHE A 94 6.39 -7.50 4.27
CA PHE A 94 5.19 -8.16 3.79
C PHE A 94 4.34 -8.60 4.96
N ALA A 95 3.03 -8.49 4.86
CA ALA A 95 2.12 -9.01 5.87
C ALA A 95 0.87 -9.58 5.21
N LEU A 96 0.14 -10.41 5.95
CA LEU A 96 -1.21 -10.77 5.53
C LEU A 96 -2.10 -9.52 5.46
N PRO A 97 -3.12 -9.51 4.59
CA PRO A 97 -4.13 -8.47 4.55
C PRO A 97 -4.78 -8.29 5.92
N LYS A 98 -5.39 -7.13 6.14
CA LYS A 98 -6.02 -6.82 7.42
C LYS A 98 -7.00 -7.94 7.83
N TYR A 99 -6.92 -8.36 9.09
CA TYR A 99 -7.64 -9.50 9.68
C TYR A 99 -7.12 -10.89 9.29
N ASP A 100 -5.92 -10.99 8.70
CA ASP A 100 -5.27 -12.24 8.32
C ASP A 100 -6.11 -13.12 7.38
N LYS A 101 -7.00 -12.49 6.60
CA LYS A 101 -7.87 -13.17 5.64
C LYS A 101 -7.47 -12.82 4.22
N THR A 102 -7.10 -13.85 3.47
CA THR A 102 -7.02 -13.76 2.02
C THR A 102 -8.43 -13.65 1.45
N ARG A 103 -8.59 -12.93 0.34
CA ARG A 103 -9.86 -12.83 -0.38
C ARG A 103 -9.62 -12.82 -1.87
N ASP A 104 -10.61 -13.29 -2.59
CA ASP A 104 -10.64 -13.25 -4.04
C ASP A 104 -11.52 -12.08 -4.49
N VAL A 105 -11.00 -11.30 -5.43
CA VAL A 105 -11.71 -10.14 -5.99
C VAL A 105 -11.89 -10.38 -7.49
N PRO A 106 -13.13 -10.28 -8.03
CA PRO A 106 -13.36 -10.36 -9.46
C PRO A 106 -12.56 -9.27 -10.20
N LEU A 107 -11.77 -9.68 -11.18
CA LEU A 107 -11.01 -8.78 -12.04
C LEU A 107 -11.94 -8.26 -13.14
N SER A 108 -12.25 -6.97 -13.11
CA SER A 108 -13.03 -6.33 -14.17
C SER A 108 -12.20 -6.19 -15.45
N GLU A 109 -12.85 -6.29 -16.61
CA GLU A 109 -12.18 -6.24 -17.92
C GLU A 109 -11.33 -4.97 -18.12
N PRO A 110 -11.78 -3.75 -17.75
CA PRO A 110 -10.94 -2.55 -17.90
C PRO A 110 -9.66 -2.62 -17.08
N VAL A 111 -9.73 -3.15 -15.85
CA VAL A 111 -8.56 -3.29 -14.96
C VAL A 111 -7.65 -4.40 -15.48
N LYS A 112 -8.20 -5.47 -16.04
CA LYS A 112 -7.43 -6.55 -16.68
C LYS A 112 -6.56 -6.02 -17.82
N LEU A 113 -7.14 -5.20 -18.70
CA LEU A 113 -6.43 -4.59 -19.82
C LEU A 113 -5.36 -3.62 -19.35
N ALA A 114 -5.69 -2.73 -18.41
CA ALA A 114 -4.73 -1.80 -17.82
C ALA A 114 -3.56 -2.53 -17.15
N LEU A 115 -3.85 -3.64 -16.47
CA LEU A 115 -2.83 -4.45 -15.82
C LEU A 115 -1.94 -5.19 -16.83
N ALA A 116 -2.51 -5.73 -17.90
CA ALA A 116 -1.75 -6.38 -18.97
C ALA A 116 -0.82 -5.38 -19.68
N GLU A 117 -1.31 -4.17 -19.98
CA GLU A 117 -0.47 -3.10 -20.54
C GLU A 117 0.65 -2.70 -19.58
N HIS A 118 0.32 -2.56 -18.29
CA HIS A 118 1.31 -2.23 -17.26
C HIS A 118 2.41 -3.30 -17.15
N ILE A 119 2.06 -4.59 -17.13
CA ILE A 119 3.04 -5.70 -17.09
C ILE A 119 3.94 -5.67 -18.33
N HIS A 120 3.37 -5.38 -19.50
CA HIS A 120 4.13 -5.30 -20.74
C HIS A 120 5.13 -4.14 -20.72
N ARG A 121 4.72 -2.96 -20.24
CA ARG A 121 5.57 -1.76 -20.21
C ARG A 121 6.56 -1.75 -19.04
N PHE A 122 6.16 -2.30 -17.90
CA PHE A 122 6.91 -2.35 -16.66
C PHE A 122 6.96 -3.81 -16.17
N PRO A 123 7.96 -4.59 -16.62
CA PRO A 123 8.04 -5.98 -16.25
C PRO A 123 8.11 -6.14 -14.72
N PRO A 124 7.37 -7.11 -14.17
CA PRO A 124 7.38 -7.41 -12.74
C PRO A 124 8.78 -7.69 -12.24
N LYS A 125 9.02 -7.40 -10.97
CA LYS A 125 10.35 -7.54 -10.38
C LYS A 125 10.31 -8.30 -9.07
N ALA A 126 11.22 -9.25 -8.94
CA ALA A 126 11.47 -9.97 -7.71
C ALA A 126 11.99 -8.99 -6.62
N ILE A 127 11.21 -8.82 -5.55
CA ILE A 127 11.55 -8.02 -4.39
C ILE A 127 11.49 -8.91 -3.15
N THR A 128 12.52 -8.81 -2.31
CA THR A 128 12.64 -9.57 -1.07
C THR A 128 12.40 -8.65 0.11
N LEU A 129 11.34 -8.90 0.89
CA LEU A 129 11.06 -8.20 2.14
C LEU A 129 10.83 -9.21 3.27
N PRO A 130 11.14 -8.84 4.52
CA PRO A 130 10.86 -9.68 5.69
C PRO A 130 9.35 -9.79 5.92
N TRP A 131 8.92 -10.92 6.49
CA TRP A 131 7.52 -11.20 6.79
C TRP A 131 7.12 -10.72 8.19
N ASP A 132 6.04 -9.94 8.24
CA ASP A 132 5.30 -9.38 9.38
C ASP A 132 6.07 -8.40 10.27
N VAL A 133 7.32 -8.71 10.58
CA VAL A 133 8.25 -7.93 11.40
C VAL A 133 9.56 -7.69 10.66
N PRO A 134 10.32 -6.62 10.97
CA PRO A 134 11.54 -6.29 10.23
C PRO A 134 12.64 -7.36 10.27
N ASP A 135 12.65 -8.20 11.31
CA ASP A 135 13.59 -9.31 11.50
C ASP A 135 12.94 -10.66 11.13
N GLY A 136 11.83 -10.62 10.40
CA GLY A 136 11.09 -11.80 9.98
C GLY A 136 11.75 -12.55 8.83
N GLN A 137 11.22 -13.74 8.54
CA GLN A 137 11.68 -14.57 7.42
C GLN A 137 11.55 -13.78 6.10
N PRO A 138 12.64 -13.60 5.32
CA PRO A 138 12.57 -12.92 4.04
C PRO A 138 11.74 -13.74 3.06
N ARG A 139 10.87 -13.07 2.31
CA ARG A 139 10.13 -13.67 1.20
C ARG A 139 10.35 -12.87 -0.06
N THR A 140 10.66 -13.57 -1.14
CA THR A 140 10.83 -13.00 -2.47
C THR A 140 9.55 -13.19 -3.27
N VAL A 141 9.07 -12.11 -3.87
CA VAL A 141 7.83 -12.11 -4.67
C VAL A 141 7.99 -11.19 -5.89
N GLU A 142 7.33 -11.52 -7.00
CA GLU A 142 7.39 -10.73 -8.23
C GLU A 142 6.32 -9.64 -8.22
N LEU A 143 6.66 -8.46 -7.70
CA LEU A 143 5.72 -7.36 -7.56
C LEU A 143 5.39 -6.73 -8.92
N LEU A 144 4.11 -6.44 -9.13
CA LEU A 144 3.59 -5.76 -10.32
C LEU A 144 3.95 -4.28 -10.32
N VAL A 145 3.92 -3.63 -9.16
CA VAL A 145 4.25 -2.20 -9.02
C VAL A 145 5.49 -2.06 -8.13
N THR A 146 6.51 -1.39 -8.64
CA THR A 146 7.75 -1.10 -7.92
C THR A 146 8.08 0.39 -7.98
N SER A 147 8.82 0.93 -7.02
CA SER A 147 9.33 2.31 -7.07
C SER A 147 10.48 2.48 -8.06
N VAL A 148 10.69 3.72 -8.51
CA VAL A 148 11.74 4.15 -9.44
C VAL A 148 13.15 3.92 -8.87
N ARG A 149 13.31 3.93 -7.54
CA ARG A 149 14.61 3.77 -6.86
C ARG A 149 14.98 2.34 -6.47
N ARG A 150 14.40 1.32 -7.13
CA ARG A 150 14.67 -0.12 -6.90
C ARG A 150 14.47 -0.62 -5.46
N LEU A 151 13.98 0.21 -4.55
CA LEU A 151 13.69 -0.17 -3.17
C LEU A 151 12.31 0.35 -2.80
N GLU A 152 11.57 -0.55 -2.16
CA GLU A 152 10.49 -0.32 -1.22
C GLU A 152 9.62 0.90 -1.52
N VAL A 153 8.44 0.69 -2.11
CA VAL A 153 7.47 1.77 -2.31
C VAL A 153 7.13 2.37 -0.94
N ALA A 154 7.79 3.48 -0.62
CA ALA A 154 7.45 4.24 0.56
C ALA A 154 6.04 4.78 0.32
N ALA A 155 5.15 4.66 1.31
CA ALA A 155 3.77 5.15 1.18
C ALA A 155 3.70 6.64 0.82
N ASN A 156 4.81 7.38 0.95
CA ASN A 156 4.99 8.80 0.67
C ASN A 156 5.67 9.12 -0.68
N GLU A 157 6.04 8.15 -1.51
CA GLU A 157 6.71 8.40 -2.81
C GLU A 157 5.78 8.98 -3.90
N LEU A 158 4.50 9.21 -3.59
CA LEU A 158 3.55 9.86 -4.48
C LEU A 158 3.67 11.40 -4.48
N GLN A 159 4.69 11.96 -3.80
CA GLN A 159 4.96 13.40 -3.81
C GLN A 159 5.82 13.78 -5.03
N PRO A 160 5.31 14.61 -5.95
CA PRO A 160 6.03 15.03 -7.17
C PRO A 160 7.20 16.00 -6.91
N GLU A 161 7.47 16.37 -5.66
CA GLU A 161 8.41 17.44 -5.26
C GLU A 161 9.88 17.00 -5.23
N LEU A 162 10.16 15.71 -5.39
CA LEU A 162 11.52 15.13 -5.35
C LEU A 162 12.13 14.88 -6.74
N LEU A 163 11.52 15.42 -7.80
CA LEU A 163 11.96 15.25 -9.19
C LEU A 163 12.95 16.32 -9.68
N GLU A 164 13.23 17.37 -8.90
CA GLU A 164 14.01 18.54 -9.35
C GLU A 164 15.40 18.72 -8.69
N GLU A 165 15.79 17.92 -7.67
CA GLU A 165 17.09 18.14 -6.98
C GLU A 165 18.28 17.32 -7.52
N GLY A 166 18.28 16.97 -8.80
CA GLY A 166 19.34 16.14 -9.41
C GLY A 166 20.13 16.77 -10.55
N SER A 167 19.80 17.98 -11.00
CA SER A 167 20.35 18.54 -12.25
C SER A 167 21.34 19.70 -12.09
N GLN A 168 21.84 20.02 -10.90
CA GLN A 168 22.83 21.09 -10.75
C GLN A 168 23.92 20.74 -9.73
N GLY A 169 25.17 20.68 -10.22
CA GLY A 169 26.36 20.85 -9.36
C GLY A 169 27.56 19.95 -9.67
N VAL A 170 28.29 20.31 -10.74
CA VAL A 170 29.75 20.16 -10.99
C VAL A 170 30.41 18.80 -10.74
#